data_AF-A0A652PHS3-F1
#
_entry.id   AF-A0A652PHS3-F1
#
_cell.length_a   1.000
_cell.length_b   1.000
_cell.length_c   1.000
_cell.angle_alpha   90.00
_cell.angle_beta   90.00
_cell.angle_gamma   90.00
#
_symmetry.space_group_name_H-M   'P 1'
#
loop_
_entity.id
_entity.type
_entity.pdbx_description
1 polymer ?
#
loop_
_entity_poly.entity_id
_entity_poly.type
_entity_poly.pdbx_seq_one_letter_code
_entity_poly.pdbx_strand_id
1 'polypeptide(L)'
;MRSLAPRQPVAVGDEGFYGQAGRADYSCSDYEGVAWKKLLALPAVDYGTVHVYPQNRGETSAAKPGTNATDWGARWITDHLADGRALGKPVVIEEFGLRIDPAKDIAGNAARDRAYTVWTDAVLTGHGAGDQFWLLTSRTDDGSFHPTTMVTASCGTTTPPTRAAPPRSCSPHTPGP
;
A
#
# COMPACT_ATOMS: atom_id res chain seq x y z
N MET A 1 3.76 22.73 -10.97
CA MET A 1 4.85 22.26 -10.08
C MET A 1 6.20 22.19 -10.80
N ARG A 2 6.34 21.44 -11.90
CA ARG A 2 7.62 21.28 -12.61
C ARG A 2 8.31 22.58 -13.06
N SER A 3 7.54 23.61 -13.43
CA SER A 3 8.10 24.92 -13.79
C SER A 3 8.69 25.70 -12.60
N LEU A 4 8.20 25.45 -11.38
CA LEU A 4 8.62 26.13 -10.16
C LEU A 4 9.72 25.37 -9.43
N ALA A 5 9.73 24.05 -9.56
CA ALA A 5 10.59 23.13 -8.81
C ALA A 5 11.08 22.00 -9.75
N PRO A 6 11.97 22.30 -10.72
CA PRO A 6 12.32 21.35 -11.78
C PRO A 6 13.23 20.19 -11.33
N ARG A 7 13.74 20.22 -10.09
CA ARG A 7 14.63 19.18 -9.53
C ARG A 7 13.92 18.28 -8.52
N GLN A 8 12.71 18.61 -8.14
CA GLN A 8 11.96 17.93 -7.09
C GLN A 8 11.06 16.86 -7.72
N PRO A 9 11.09 15.61 -7.22
CA PRO A 9 10.12 14.60 -7.62
C PRO A 9 8.69 15.05 -7.29
N VAL A 10 7.76 14.68 -8.15
CA VAL A 10 6.33 14.96 -8.02
C VAL A 10 5.57 13.64 -7.97
N ALA A 11 4.76 13.45 -6.94
CA ALA A 11 3.76 12.39 -6.86
C ALA A 11 2.37 12.97 -6.62
N VAL A 12 1.35 12.11 -6.70
CA VAL A 12 -0.04 12.50 -6.45
C VAL A 12 -0.37 12.48 -4.96
N GLY A 13 0.11 11.47 -4.23
CA GLY A 13 -0.24 11.24 -2.82
C GLY A 13 -1.57 10.50 -2.65
N ASP A 14 -2.03 9.79 -3.68
CA ASP A 14 -3.27 9.03 -3.65
C ASP A 14 -3.07 7.62 -3.08
N GLU A 15 -4.18 7.01 -2.68
CA GLU A 15 -4.24 5.75 -1.94
C GLU A 15 -3.97 4.48 -2.76
N GLY A 16 -3.92 4.57 -4.09
CA GLY A 16 -3.67 3.41 -4.98
C GLY A 16 -4.91 2.76 -5.60
N PHE A 17 -6.10 3.33 -5.47
CA PHE A 17 -7.32 2.68 -5.99
C PHE A 17 -7.27 2.44 -7.50
N TYR A 18 -7.76 1.27 -7.94
CA TYR A 18 -7.63 0.87 -9.35
C TYR A 18 -8.66 1.52 -10.30
N GLY A 19 -9.79 1.99 -9.79
CA GLY A 19 -10.77 2.74 -10.60
C GLY A 19 -11.48 1.90 -11.66
N GLN A 20 -11.72 0.61 -11.41
CA GLN A 20 -12.33 -0.29 -12.38
C GLN A 20 -13.85 -0.22 -12.29
N ALA A 21 -14.47 0.30 -13.34
CA ALA A 21 -15.92 0.43 -13.43
C ALA A 21 -16.66 -0.90 -13.24
N GLY A 22 -17.71 -0.87 -12.42
CA GLY A 22 -18.58 -2.02 -12.17
C GLY A 22 -17.98 -3.10 -11.26
N ARG A 23 -16.85 -2.85 -10.59
CA ARG A 23 -16.32 -3.78 -9.58
C ARG A 23 -16.99 -3.59 -8.23
N ALA A 24 -17.39 -4.71 -7.62
CA ALA A 24 -17.98 -4.73 -6.29
C ALA A 24 -16.93 -4.58 -5.17
N ASP A 25 -15.69 -5.02 -5.41
CA ASP A 25 -14.59 -4.82 -4.49
C ASP A 25 -14.23 -3.33 -4.43
N TYR A 26 -14.42 -2.71 -3.26
CA TYR A 26 -14.24 -1.28 -3.05
C TYR A 26 -12.85 -0.80 -3.49
N SER A 27 -11.79 -1.54 -3.16
CA SER A 27 -10.41 -1.13 -3.48
C SER A 27 -10.11 -1.22 -4.98
N CYS A 28 -10.85 -2.08 -5.70
CA CYS A 28 -10.76 -2.22 -7.15
C CYS A 28 -11.73 -1.32 -7.92
N SER A 29 -12.80 -0.85 -7.27
CA SER A 29 -13.90 -0.13 -7.90
C SER A 29 -13.51 1.30 -8.32
N ASP A 30 -14.42 1.94 -9.05
CA ASP A 30 -14.38 3.35 -9.41
C ASP A 30 -15.08 4.28 -8.40
N TYR A 31 -15.47 3.75 -7.23
CA TYR A 31 -16.18 4.52 -6.20
C TYR A 31 -15.44 5.79 -5.77
N GLU A 32 -14.12 5.68 -5.57
CA GLU A 32 -13.26 6.81 -5.16
C GLU A 32 -12.94 7.78 -6.31
N GLY A 33 -13.31 7.45 -7.55
CA GLY A 33 -12.97 8.23 -8.74
C GLY A 33 -11.47 8.24 -9.08
N VAL A 34 -10.67 7.43 -8.39
CA VAL A 34 -9.22 7.31 -8.59
C VAL A 34 -8.91 6.13 -9.48
N ALA A 35 -8.12 6.35 -10.53
CA ALA A 35 -7.59 5.31 -11.41
C ALA A 35 -6.07 5.33 -11.39
N TRP A 36 -5.47 4.72 -10.37
CA TRP A 36 -4.04 4.85 -10.02
C TRP A 36 -3.10 4.63 -11.20
N LYS A 37 -3.30 3.58 -12.00
CA LYS A 37 -2.45 3.31 -13.18
C LYS A 37 -2.48 4.44 -14.22
N LYS A 38 -3.62 5.13 -14.37
CA LYS A 38 -3.74 6.28 -15.28
C LYS A 38 -3.02 7.50 -14.71
N LEU A 39 -3.15 7.75 -13.40
CA LEU A 39 -2.44 8.83 -12.70
C LEU A 39 -0.93 8.60 -12.76
N LEU A 40 -0.47 7.40 -12.43
CA LEU A 40 0.93 7.03 -12.48
C LEU A 40 1.49 7.15 -13.90
N ALA A 41 0.72 6.88 -14.95
CA ALA A 41 1.20 7.01 -16.33
C ALA A 41 1.44 8.48 -16.78
N LEU A 42 0.95 9.49 -16.04
CA LEU A 42 1.11 10.89 -16.44
C LEU A 42 2.60 11.29 -16.52
N PRO A 43 3.07 11.97 -17.58
CA PRO A 43 4.47 12.38 -17.72
C PRO A 43 4.95 13.30 -16.59
N ALA A 44 4.01 13.99 -15.94
CA ALA A 44 4.31 14.92 -14.86
C ALA A 44 4.46 14.25 -13.48
N VAL A 45 4.15 12.96 -13.33
CA VAL A 45 4.28 12.19 -12.09
C VAL A 45 5.57 11.36 -12.14
N ASP A 46 6.44 11.45 -11.14
CA ASP A 46 7.75 10.77 -11.12
C ASP A 46 7.68 9.38 -10.46
N TYR A 47 6.80 9.18 -9.48
CA TYR A 47 6.62 7.90 -8.77
C TYR A 47 5.17 7.72 -8.29
N GLY A 48 4.80 6.47 -8.01
CA GLY A 48 3.46 6.11 -7.51
C GLY A 48 3.43 6.03 -5.99
N THR A 49 2.29 6.41 -5.42
CA THR A 49 2.01 6.35 -3.98
C THR A 49 0.91 5.34 -3.71
N VAL A 50 0.99 4.63 -2.59
CA VAL A 50 0.01 3.60 -2.22
C VAL A 50 -0.17 3.62 -0.71
N HIS A 51 -1.42 3.53 -0.28
CA HIS A 51 -1.79 3.44 1.13
C HIS A 51 -2.36 2.04 1.44
N VAL A 52 -2.11 1.53 2.65
CA VAL A 52 -2.50 0.17 3.07
C VAL A 52 -3.26 0.18 4.40
N TYR A 53 -4.61 0.14 4.30
CA TYR A 53 -5.52 0.15 5.44
C TYR A 53 -6.67 -0.88 5.30
N PRO A 54 -6.38 -2.18 5.30
CA PRO A 54 -7.38 -3.24 5.05
C PRO A 54 -8.60 -3.17 5.98
N GLN A 55 -8.40 -2.83 7.25
CA GLN A 55 -9.47 -2.74 8.25
C GLN A 55 -10.49 -1.63 7.99
N ASN A 56 -10.07 -0.57 7.29
CA ASN A 56 -10.92 0.53 6.84
C ASN A 56 -11.66 0.17 5.55
N ARG A 57 -11.03 -0.64 4.69
CA ARG A 57 -11.55 -1.02 3.38
C ARG A 57 -12.43 -2.28 3.39
N GLY A 58 -12.69 -2.86 4.56
CA GLY A 58 -13.49 -4.09 4.71
C GLY A 58 -12.74 -5.36 4.30
N GLU A 59 -11.41 -5.29 4.17
CA GLU A 59 -10.56 -6.38 3.71
C GLU A 59 -10.05 -7.19 4.90
N THR A 60 -10.99 -7.76 5.64
CA THR A 60 -10.77 -8.51 6.89
C THR A 60 -11.55 -9.82 6.86
N SER A 61 -11.16 -10.80 7.69
CA SER A 61 -11.86 -12.09 7.71
C SER A 61 -13.33 -11.98 8.11
N ALA A 62 -13.67 -10.99 8.95
CA ALA A 62 -15.04 -10.74 9.40
C ALA A 62 -15.94 -10.14 8.31
N ALA A 63 -15.39 -9.29 7.44
CA ALA A 63 -16.15 -8.61 6.40
C ALA A 63 -16.15 -9.35 5.05
N LYS A 64 -15.11 -10.15 4.78
CA LYS A 64 -14.90 -10.82 3.48
C LYS A 64 -14.34 -12.23 3.70
N PRO A 65 -15.18 -13.28 3.63
CA PRO A 65 -14.73 -14.65 3.79
C PRO A 65 -13.57 -15.02 2.86
N GLY A 66 -12.57 -15.72 3.39
CA GLY A 66 -11.35 -16.07 2.63
C GLY A 66 -10.33 -14.95 2.48
N THR A 67 -10.57 -13.78 3.09
CA THR A 67 -9.61 -12.67 3.19
C THR A 67 -9.11 -12.54 4.63
N ASN A 68 -7.92 -11.98 4.81
CA ASN A 68 -7.50 -11.41 6.09
C ASN A 68 -6.64 -10.16 5.82
N ALA A 69 -6.63 -9.25 6.80
CA ALA A 69 -5.98 -7.95 6.66
C ALA A 69 -4.49 -8.04 6.27
N THR A 70 -3.77 -9.01 6.84
CA THR A 70 -2.32 -9.14 6.62
C THR A 70 -2.03 -9.58 5.18
N ASP A 71 -2.66 -10.66 4.73
CA ASP A 71 -2.44 -11.22 3.39
C ASP A 71 -2.98 -10.30 2.29
N TRP A 72 -4.10 -9.62 2.55
CA TRP A 72 -4.62 -8.62 1.63
C TRP A 72 -3.62 -7.47 1.45
N GLY A 73 -3.08 -6.92 2.55
CA GLY A 73 -2.09 -5.85 2.47
C GLY A 73 -0.83 -6.26 1.72
N ALA A 74 -0.34 -7.49 1.94
CA ALA A 74 0.80 -8.03 1.21
C ALA A 74 0.51 -8.12 -0.30
N ARG A 75 -0.66 -8.63 -0.69
CA ARG A 75 -1.06 -8.70 -2.12
C ARG A 75 -1.17 -7.31 -2.72
N TRP A 76 -1.85 -6.39 -2.05
CA TRP A 76 -2.02 -5.00 -2.47
C TRP A 76 -0.67 -4.35 -2.76
N ILE A 77 0.30 -4.48 -1.85
CA ILE A 77 1.68 -4.02 -2.05
C ILE A 77 2.28 -4.67 -3.30
N THR A 78 2.32 -6.00 -3.38
CA THR A 78 3.00 -6.71 -4.48
C THR A 78 2.42 -6.37 -5.86
N ASP A 79 1.11 -6.18 -5.95
CA ASP A 79 0.43 -5.82 -7.20
C ASP A 79 0.79 -4.42 -7.66
N HIS A 80 0.80 -3.45 -6.76
CA HIS A 80 1.18 -2.08 -7.07
C HIS A 80 2.65 -1.98 -7.48
N LEU A 81 3.54 -2.69 -6.79
CA LEU A 81 4.95 -2.76 -7.19
C LEU A 81 5.11 -3.38 -8.58
N ALA A 82 4.32 -4.40 -8.91
CA ALA A 82 4.34 -5.02 -10.23
C ALA A 82 3.77 -4.10 -11.32
N ASP A 83 2.72 -3.34 -11.04
CA ASP A 83 2.14 -2.37 -11.97
C ASP A 83 3.06 -1.15 -12.17
N GLY A 84 3.70 -0.65 -11.11
CA GLY A 84 4.69 0.42 -11.20
C GLY A 84 5.89 0.01 -12.05
N ARG A 85 6.41 -1.21 -11.86
CA ARG A 85 7.44 -1.79 -12.74
C ARG A 85 6.99 -1.85 -14.20
N ALA A 86 5.76 -2.28 -14.46
CA ALA A 86 5.23 -2.35 -15.83
C ALA A 86 5.13 -0.95 -16.49
N LEU A 87 4.95 0.10 -15.69
CA LEU A 87 4.94 1.50 -16.13
C LEU A 87 6.33 2.16 -16.08
N GLY A 88 7.37 1.44 -15.65
CA GLY A 88 8.72 1.97 -15.51
C GLY A 88 8.87 3.06 -14.45
N LYS A 89 7.98 3.08 -13.44
CA LYS A 89 7.99 4.09 -12.37
C LYS A 89 8.19 3.47 -10.99
N PRO A 90 9.01 4.09 -10.11
CA PRO A 90 9.12 3.68 -8.71
C PRO A 90 7.77 3.78 -7.99
N VAL A 91 7.60 2.98 -6.94
CA VAL A 91 6.38 2.99 -6.10
C VAL A 91 6.80 3.02 -4.64
N VAL A 92 6.17 3.91 -3.88
CA VAL A 92 6.34 4.06 -2.44
C VAL A 92 5.03 3.65 -1.76
N ILE A 93 5.13 2.78 -0.76
CA ILE A 93 4.03 2.51 0.16
C ILE A 93 4.08 3.61 1.22
N GLU A 94 3.43 4.73 0.95
CA GLU A 94 3.64 5.97 1.71
C GLU A 94 2.82 6.06 3.00
N GLU A 95 1.81 5.21 3.14
CA GLU A 95 1.12 5.02 4.41
C GLU A 95 0.69 3.57 4.59
N PHE A 96 0.93 3.01 5.77
CA PHE A 96 0.29 1.77 6.18
C PHE A 96 0.05 1.74 7.68
N GLY A 97 -1.05 1.10 8.08
CA GLY A 97 -1.42 1.02 9.48
C GLY A 97 -2.43 -0.08 9.80
N LEU A 98 -2.29 -0.65 11.00
CA LEU A 98 -3.23 -1.61 11.57
C LEU A 98 -3.59 -1.20 13.00
N ARG A 99 -4.90 -1.20 13.30
CA ARG A 99 -5.44 -1.08 14.65
C ARG A 99 -5.43 -2.45 15.30
N ILE A 100 -5.17 -2.46 16.61
CA ILE A 100 -5.35 -3.67 17.43
C ILE A 100 -6.85 -3.84 17.63
N ASP A 101 -7.41 -4.80 16.90
CA ASP A 101 -8.81 -5.15 16.89
C ASP A 101 -8.93 -6.63 16.52
N PRO A 102 -9.17 -7.53 17.49
CA PRO A 102 -9.33 -8.96 17.22
C PRO A 102 -10.49 -9.29 16.28
N ALA A 103 -11.53 -8.44 16.21
CA ALA A 103 -12.64 -8.63 15.28
C ALA A 103 -12.27 -8.27 13.83
N LYS A 104 -11.10 -7.64 13.64
CA LYS A 104 -10.54 -7.26 12.34
C LYS A 104 -9.11 -7.79 12.19
N ASP A 105 -8.93 -9.06 12.54
CA ASP A 105 -7.74 -9.90 12.34
C ASP A 105 -6.51 -9.61 13.23
N ILE A 106 -6.47 -8.48 13.96
CA ILE A 106 -5.26 -8.04 14.67
C ILE A 106 -5.47 -8.12 16.18
N ALA A 107 -5.18 -9.29 16.75
CA ALA A 107 -5.46 -9.58 18.16
C ALA A 107 -4.60 -8.81 19.19
N GLY A 108 -3.49 -8.20 18.78
CA GLY A 108 -2.56 -7.53 19.68
C GLY A 108 -1.32 -7.00 18.97
N ASN A 109 -0.42 -6.37 19.74
CA ASN A 109 0.85 -5.82 19.23
C ASN A 109 1.65 -6.86 18.43
N ALA A 110 1.85 -8.07 18.99
CA ALA A 110 2.60 -9.11 18.29
C ALA A 110 1.98 -9.55 16.95
N ALA A 111 0.64 -9.47 16.82
CA ALA A 111 -0.02 -9.75 15.54
C ALA A 111 0.22 -8.63 14.53
N ARG A 112 0.15 -7.37 14.99
CA ARG A 112 0.47 -6.19 14.18
C ARG A 112 1.91 -6.18 13.72
N ASP A 113 2.85 -6.45 14.62
CA ASP A 113 4.28 -6.43 14.31
C ASP A 113 4.61 -7.49 13.25
N ARG A 114 4.03 -8.70 13.36
CA ARG A 114 4.14 -9.73 12.31
C ARG A 114 3.56 -9.28 10.97
N ALA A 115 2.40 -8.62 10.97
CA ALA A 115 1.80 -8.11 9.75
C ALA A 115 2.67 -7.04 9.09
N TYR A 116 3.27 -6.15 9.89
CA TYR A 116 4.21 -5.14 9.39
C TYR A 116 5.46 -5.79 8.82
N THR A 117 6.04 -6.81 9.46
CA THR A 117 7.15 -7.58 8.88
C THR A 117 6.78 -8.15 7.51
N VAL A 118 5.60 -8.77 7.37
CA VAL A 118 5.13 -9.29 6.08
C VAL A 118 5.04 -8.19 5.02
N TRP A 119 4.54 -7.01 5.38
CA TRP A 119 4.40 -5.89 4.45
C TRP A 119 5.74 -5.28 4.06
N THR A 120 6.63 -5.01 5.02
CA THR A 120 7.98 -4.48 4.74
C THR A 120 8.82 -5.48 3.95
N ASP A 121 8.68 -6.78 4.22
CA ASP A 121 9.33 -7.84 3.43
C ASP A 121 8.78 -7.87 2.00
N ALA A 122 7.47 -7.68 1.81
CA ALA A 122 6.88 -7.59 0.47
C ALA A 122 7.40 -6.37 -0.31
N VAL A 123 7.61 -5.23 0.37
CA VAL A 123 8.24 -4.04 -0.23
C VAL A 123 9.70 -4.33 -0.58
N LEU A 124 10.48 -4.85 0.36
CA LEU A 124 11.91 -5.14 0.16
C LEU A 124 12.15 -6.15 -0.97
N THR A 125 11.48 -7.31 -0.90
CA THR A 125 11.60 -8.37 -1.91
C THR A 125 10.99 -7.97 -3.24
N GLY A 126 9.96 -7.12 -3.21
CA GLY A 126 9.34 -6.53 -4.37
C GLY A 126 10.10 -5.34 -4.93
N HIS A 127 11.26 -4.96 -4.40
CA HIS A 127 12.02 -3.78 -4.83
C HIS A 127 11.19 -2.48 -4.88
N GLY A 128 10.33 -2.26 -3.88
CA GLY A 128 9.67 -0.99 -3.69
C GLY A 128 10.67 0.12 -3.34
N ALA A 129 10.31 1.36 -3.64
CA ALA A 129 11.17 2.52 -3.42
C ALA A 129 11.12 3.04 -1.98
N GLY A 130 10.18 2.56 -1.17
CA GLY A 130 10.09 2.84 0.26
C GLY A 130 8.78 2.36 0.87
N ASP A 131 8.78 2.23 2.19
CA ASP A 131 7.65 1.91 3.04
C ASP A 131 7.61 2.88 4.23
N GLN A 132 6.44 3.44 4.53
CA GLN A 132 6.27 4.46 5.57
C GLN A 132 5.03 4.13 6.41
N PHE A 133 5.26 3.76 7.67
CA PHE A 133 4.17 3.46 8.59
C PHE A 133 3.49 4.75 9.06
N TRP A 134 2.17 4.68 9.23
CA TRP A 134 1.39 5.74 9.84
C TRP A 134 1.11 5.39 11.32
N LEU A 135 1.60 6.13 12.31
CA LEU A 135 2.45 7.33 12.21
C LEU A 135 3.51 7.35 13.30
N LEU A 136 4.58 8.12 13.07
CA LEU A 136 5.55 8.43 14.10
C LEU A 136 5.07 9.64 14.92
N THR A 137 4.98 9.46 16.23
CA THR A 137 4.69 10.53 17.19
C THR A 137 5.77 10.53 18.26
N SER A 138 6.05 11.71 18.82
CA SER A 138 6.91 11.91 19.97
C SER A 138 6.13 12.55 21.11
N ARG A 139 6.74 12.56 22.29
CA ARG A 139 6.30 13.45 23.37
C ARG A 139 6.95 14.81 23.19
N THR A 140 6.23 15.86 23.56
CA THR A 140 6.79 17.18 23.82
C THR A 140 7.54 17.18 25.15
N ASP A 141 8.35 18.21 25.39
CA ASP A 141 9.12 18.36 26.64
C ASP A 141 8.22 18.47 27.90
N ASP A 142 6.97 18.91 27.74
CA ASP A 142 5.95 18.96 28.80
C ASP A 142 5.18 17.64 29.00
N GLY A 143 5.55 16.59 28.26
CA GLY A 143 4.96 15.26 28.35
C GLY A 143 3.65 15.07 27.58
N SER A 144 3.14 16.12 26.92
CA SER A 144 2.01 16.00 25.99
C SER A 144 2.41 15.34 24.66
N PHE A 145 1.43 14.98 23.82
CA PHE A 145 1.71 14.34 22.53
C PHE A 145 2.01 15.41 21.46
N HIS A 146 3.10 15.23 20.73
CA HIS A 146 3.45 16.11 19.62
C HIS A 146 2.50 15.88 18.43
N PRO A 147 2.00 16.95 17.78
CA PRO A 147 1.27 16.80 16.53
C PRO A 147 2.21 16.31 15.41
N THR A 148 1.84 15.13 14.90
CA THR A 148 2.33 14.29 13.79
C THR A 148 3.41 14.82 12.81
N THR A 149 4.45 14.02 12.52
CA THR A 149 5.30 14.13 11.29
C THR A 149 5.90 12.76 10.91
N MET A 150 5.91 12.43 9.61
CA MET A 150 6.49 11.21 8.99
C MET A 150 8.02 11.27 8.86
N VAL A 151 8.72 10.13 9.01
CA VAL A 151 10.14 9.93 8.61
C VAL A 151 10.35 8.52 8.04
N THR A 152 11.17 8.38 6.99
CA THR A 152 11.54 7.12 6.30
C THR A 152 13.03 6.81 6.29
N ALA A 153 13.42 5.51 6.19
CA ALA A 153 14.26 4.95 5.10
C ALA A 153 14.76 3.50 5.37
N SER A 154 14.57 2.59 4.41
CA SER A 154 15.47 1.44 4.18
C SER A 154 15.66 1.22 2.67
N CYS A 155 16.92 1.11 2.25
CA CYS A 155 17.35 0.80 0.87
C CYS A 155 18.18 -0.49 0.92
N GLY A 156 17.76 -1.52 0.18
CA GLY A 156 18.44 -2.81 0.11
C GLY A 156 18.58 -3.29 -1.33
N THR A 157 19.80 -3.60 -1.75
CA THR A 157 20.13 -4.22 -3.03
C THR A 157 20.44 -5.70 -2.84
N THR A 158 19.48 -6.60 -3.11
CA THR A 158 19.75 -8.05 -3.21
C THR A 158 18.81 -8.73 -4.21
N THR A 159 19.39 -9.68 -4.96
CA THR A 159 18.79 -10.48 -6.05
C THR A 159 17.68 -11.43 -5.54
N PRO A 160 16.55 -11.61 -6.28
CA PRO A 160 15.38 -12.33 -5.78
C PRO A 160 15.43 -13.86 -6.02
N PRO A 161 14.84 -14.68 -5.13
CA PRO A 161 14.44 -16.05 -5.45
C PRO A 161 13.08 -16.07 -6.19
N THR A 162 12.94 -17.01 -7.12
CA THR A 162 11.75 -17.24 -7.93
C THR A 162 10.66 -17.99 -7.15
N ARG A 163 9.62 -17.28 -6.70
CA ARG A 163 8.33 -17.89 -6.34
C ARG A 163 7.23 -17.31 -7.23
N ALA A 164 6.34 -18.18 -7.71
CA ALA A 164 5.18 -17.76 -8.51
C ALA A 164 4.36 -16.72 -7.72
N ALA A 165 4.01 -15.61 -8.39
CA ALA A 165 3.18 -14.57 -7.81
C ALA A 165 1.75 -15.10 -7.60
N PRO A 166 1.13 -14.86 -6.44
CA PRO A 166 -0.27 -15.19 -6.22
C PRO A 166 -1.18 -14.36 -7.17
N PRO A 167 -2.44 -14.76 -7.39
CA PRO A 167 -3.37 -14.00 -8.23
C PRO A 167 -3.56 -12.58 -7.70
N ARG A 168 -3.63 -11.60 -8.63
CA ARG A 168 -3.71 -10.18 -8.29
C ARG A 168 -5.00 -9.83 -7.55
N SER A 169 -4.89 -8.86 -6.64
CA SER A 169 -5.96 -8.28 -5.82
C SER A 169 -7.17 -7.87 -6.66
N CYS A 170 -6.94 -7.31 -7.85
CA CYS A 170 -7.98 -6.85 -8.76
C CYS A 170 -8.02 -7.60 -10.10
N SER A 171 -7.60 -8.88 -10.13
CA SER A 171 -7.85 -9.74 -11.29
C SER A 171 -9.36 -9.96 -11.48
N PRO A 172 -9.86 -10.07 -12.73
CA PRO A 172 -11.24 -10.50 -12.97
C PRO A 172 -11.46 -11.86 -12.32
N HIS A 173 -12.54 -12.02 -11.55
CA HIS A 173 -13.02 -13.35 -11.20
C HIS A 173 -13.52 -13.99 -12.50
N THR A 174 -12.76 -14.91 -13.09
CA THR A 174 -13.36 -15.90 -13.99
C THR A 174 -14.07 -16.91 -13.08
N PRO A 175 -15.41 -17.06 -13.17
CA PRO A 175 -16.05 -18.23 -12.59
C PRO A 175 -15.40 -19.46 -13.24
N GLY A 176 -14.96 -20.41 -12.42
CA GLY A 176 -14.53 -21.71 -12.94
C GLY A 176 -15.69 -22.41 -13.66
N PRO A 177 -15.38 -23.39 -14.54
CA PRO A 177 -16.39 -24.14 -15.28
C PRO A 177 -17.38 -24.88 -14.36
#